data_AF-A0A6G1SS37-F1
#
_entry.id   AF-A0A6G1SS37-F1
#
_cell.length_a   1.000
_cell.length_b   1.000
_cell.length_c   1.000
_cell.angle_alpha   90.00
_cell.angle_beta   90.00
_cell.angle_gamma   90.00
#
_symmetry.space_group_name_H-M   'P 1'
#
loop_
_entity.id
_entity.type
_entity.pdbx_description
1 polymer ?
#
loop_
_entity_poly.entity_id
_entity_poly.type
_entity_poly.pdbx_seq_one_letter_code
_entity_poly.pdbx_strand_id
1 'polypeptide(L)'
;MNITGIDRIGMAVPELDPQLDVLEGLFGFQREQAWEDSADGTRRALLRIPGDSGIRWEVAAPLSDASALDAFIEGPRGPGLQSITIQVADLDAAAEHVRAAGAEPASEGDSVVVGPEVGGRGFTFRFVEASGAASAAASGPTGAPSLGITRVDHICHAYSSRDELAAWFGRLLGMREIWRTPDGEHEDFADLVLEWPGAPMLWEVIQPEGDESFIERFIEKRGPSVHHIAFEVADFDRATAACEHHGVPTFDEHDDETDGIRWRDAFIHPRHTGGVLTQFYWEAQAATWIRSDKVRPASFQAAR
;
A
#
# COMPACT_ATOMS: atom_id res chain seq x y z
N MET A 1 -19.17 4.40 -8.44
CA MET A 1 -19.13 5.14 -7.15
C MET A 1 -18.26 6.39 -7.30
N ASN A 2 -18.51 7.45 -6.53
CA ASN A 2 -17.71 8.68 -6.55
C ASN A 2 -16.65 8.63 -5.44
N ILE A 3 -15.40 8.32 -5.81
CA ILE A 3 -14.24 8.28 -4.90
C ILE A 3 -13.70 9.70 -4.73
N THR A 4 -13.54 10.13 -3.49
CA THR A 4 -13.08 11.48 -3.13
C THR A 4 -11.66 11.50 -2.56
N GLY A 5 -11.10 10.34 -2.21
CA GLY A 5 -9.72 10.20 -1.76
C GLY A 5 -9.41 8.84 -1.15
N ILE A 6 -8.17 8.67 -0.69
CA ILE A 6 -7.74 7.55 0.15
C ILE A 6 -7.61 8.07 1.58
N ASP A 7 -8.28 7.42 2.53
CA ASP A 7 -8.23 7.80 3.94
C ASP A 7 -6.98 7.25 4.63
N ARG A 8 -6.79 5.93 4.53
CA ARG A 8 -5.70 5.22 5.19
C ARG A 8 -5.39 3.88 4.56
N ILE A 9 -4.16 3.42 4.77
CA ILE A 9 -3.71 2.05 4.53
C ILE A 9 -3.65 1.34 5.89
N GLY A 10 -4.23 0.14 5.97
CA GLY A 10 -4.30 -0.65 7.19
C GLY A 10 -3.31 -1.81 7.20
N MET A 11 -2.65 -1.99 8.33
CA MET A 11 -1.62 -2.97 8.59
C MET A 11 -1.96 -3.80 9.82
N ALA A 12 -1.78 -5.12 9.73
CA ALA A 12 -1.87 -6.05 10.85
C ALA A 12 -0.47 -6.48 11.28
N VAL A 13 -0.18 -6.40 12.58
CA VAL A 13 1.11 -6.82 13.15
C VAL A 13 0.90 -7.61 14.45
N PRO A 14 1.81 -8.52 14.81
CA PRO A 14 1.70 -9.28 16.05
C PRO A 14 1.81 -8.38 17.29
N GLU A 15 2.66 -7.35 17.24
CA GLU A 15 2.90 -6.44 18.37
C GLU A 15 2.88 -5.00 17.88
N LEU A 16 2.09 -4.15 18.55
CA LEU A 16 1.90 -2.76 18.16
C LEU A 16 3.16 -1.93 18.38
N ASP A 17 3.68 -1.91 19.60
CA ASP A 17 4.71 -0.96 20.02
C ASP A 17 6.03 -1.11 19.23
N PRO A 18 6.58 -2.33 18.99
CA PRO A 18 7.77 -2.50 18.14
C PRO A 18 7.55 -2.01 16.70
N GLN A 19 6.35 -2.20 16.15
CA GLN A 19 6.04 -1.71 14.81
C GLN A 19 5.98 -0.18 14.77
N LEU A 20 5.42 0.45 15.81
CA LEU A 20 5.36 1.90 15.88
C LEU A 20 6.76 2.52 15.99
N ASP A 21 7.69 1.88 16.72
CA ASP A 21 9.08 2.34 16.79
C ASP A 21 9.75 2.38 15.40
N VAL A 22 9.52 1.36 14.57
CA VAL A 22 10.02 1.33 13.18
C VAL A 22 9.37 2.41 12.33
N LEU A 23 8.05 2.55 12.40
CA LEU A 23 7.31 3.51 11.58
C LEU A 23 7.64 4.97 11.95
N GLU A 24 7.73 5.28 13.24
CA GLU A 24 8.06 6.63 13.72
C GLU A 24 9.55 6.95 13.59
N GLY A 25 10.42 5.95 13.76
CA GLY A 25 11.87 6.10 13.64
C GLY A 25 12.34 6.10 12.19
N LEU A 26 12.32 4.94 11.54
CA LEU A 26 12.88 4.76 10.20
C LEU A 26 12.00 5.45 9.13
N PHE A 27 10.68 5.24 9.18
CA PHE A 27 9.79 5.80 8.15
C PHE A 27 9.43 7.27 8.43
N GLY A 28 9.64 7.76 9.65
CA GLY A 28 9.32 9.13 10.05
C GLY A 28 7.82 9.42 10.18
N PHE A 29 6.98 8.38 10.31
CA PHE A 29 5.55 8.53 10.48
C PHE A 29 5.24 9.26 11.78
N GLN A 30 4.13 10.00 11.82
CA GLN A 30 3.74 10.78 12.99
C GLN A 30 2.45 10.20 13.58
N ARG A 31 2.52 9.64 14.79
CA ARG A 31 1.35 9.12 15.49
C ARG A 31 0.37 10.25 15.80
N GLU A 32 -0.87 10.09 15.33
CA GLU A 32 -1.97 11.01 15.61
C GLU A 32 -2.82 10.51 16.79
N GLN A 33 -3.05 9.20 16.84
CA GLN A 33 -3.91 8.58 17.84
C GLN A 33 -3.47 7.14 18.11
N ALA A 34 -3.71 6.66 19.33
CA ALA A 34 -3.71 5.23 19.66
C ALA A 34 -4.90 4.92 20.55
N TRP A 35 -5.48 3.73 20.40
CA TRP A 35 -6.64 3.30 21.18
C TRP A 35 -6.70 1.78 21.29
N GLU A 36 -7.49 1.30 22.24
CA GLU A 36 -7.86 -0.12 22.32
C GLU A 36 -9.33 -0.26 21.95
N ASP A 37 -9.61 -1.27 21.15
CA ASP A 37 -10.97 -1.68 20.81
C ASP A 37 -11.21 -3.05 21.44
N SER A 38 -11.87 -3.06 22.59
CA SER A 38 -12.20 -4.29 23.31
C SER A 38 -13.27 -5.12 22.61
N ALA A 39 -14.09 -4.53 21.72
CA ALA A 39 -15.10 -5.27 20.96
C ALA A 39 -14.43 -6.08 19.83
N ASP A 40 -13.47 -5.46 19.14
CA ASP A 40 -12.67 -6.12 18.09
C ASP A 40 -11.48 -6.92 18.65
N GLY A 41 -11.15 -6.75 19.93
CA GLY A 41 -10.01 -7.40 20.57
C GLY A 41 -8.67 -6.89 20.04
N THR A 42 -8.54 -5.59 19.75
CA THR A 42 -7.34 -5.00 19.11
C THR A 42 -6.80 -3.77 19.83
N ARG A 43 -5.47 -3.56 19.79
CA ARG A 43 -4.82 -2.27 20.01
C ARG A 43 -4.52 -1.67 18.65
N ARG A 44 -4.79 -0.37 18.48
CA ARG A 44 -4.63 0.31 17.20
C ARG A 44 -3.90 1.64 17.36
N ALA A 45 -3.22 2.05 16.31
CA ALA A 45 -2.67 3.38 16.18
C ALA A 45 -2.89 3.92 14.76
N LEU A 46 -3.17 5.22 14.67
CA LEU A 46 -3.28 5.95 13.42
C LEU A 46 -2.10 6.91 13.32
N LEU A 47 -1.37 6.85 12.21
CA LEU A 47 -0.22 7.68 11.93
C LEU A 47 -0.42 8.44 10.62
N ARG A 48 0.18 9.62 10.55
CA ARG A 48 0.35 10.37 9.31
C ARG A 48 1.63 9.91 8.61
N ILE A 49 1.52 9.63 7.32
CA ILE A 49 2.66 9.35 6.45
C ILE A 49 3.32 10.69 6.06
N PRO A 50 4.66 10.81 6.09
CA PRO A 50 5.35 11.99 5.58
C PRO A 50 5.04 12.27 4.11
N GLY A 51 5.18 13.53 3.71
CA GLY A 51 4.90 13.95 2.34
C GLY A 51 3.51 14.55 2.17
N ASP A 52 3.05 14.60 0.93
CA ASP A 52 1.85 15.34 0.52
C ASP A 52 0.65 14.45 0.14
N SER A 53 0.79 13.12 0.26
CA SER A 53 -0.28 12.18 -0.13
C SER A 53 -1.58 12.38 0.65
N GLY A 54 -1.50 12.88 1.89
CA GLY A 54 -2.64 12.97 2.81
C GLY A 54 -3.15 11.61 3.30
N ILE A 55 -2.51 10.51 2.88
CA ILE A 55 -2.86 9.14 3.26
C ILE A 55 -2.34 8.86 4.67
N ARG A 56 -3.19 8.28 5.52
CA ARG A 56 -2.80 7.84 6.86
C ARG A 56 -2.42 6.36 6.88
N TRP A 57 -1.77 5.94 7.95
CA TRP A 57 -1.39 4.56 8.20
C TRP A 57 -2.03 4.09 9.50
N GLU A 58 -2.84 3.04 9.43
CA GLU A 58 -3.40 2.39 10.62
C GLU A 58 -2.67 1.09 10.88
N VAL A 59 -2.19 0.92 12.11
CA VAL A 59 -1.61 -0.33 12.59
C VAL A 59 -2.56 -0.93 13.61
N ALA A 60 -2.88 -2.21 13.45
CA ALA A 60 -3.66 -2.98 14.41
C ALA A 60 -2.83 -4.18 14.89
N ALA A 61 -2.87 -4.43 16.20
CA ALA A 61 -2.32 -5.61 16.84
C ALA A 61 -3.37 -6.27 17.74
N PRO A 62 -3.33 -7.60 17.92
CA PRO A 62 -4.27 -8.30 18.78
C PRO A 62 -4.08 -7.94 20.25
N LEU A 63 -5.17 -7.90 21.03
CA LEU A 63 -5.12 -7.82 22.50
C LEU A 63 -4.81 -9.19 23.14
N SER A 64 -5.04 -10.28 22.41
CA SER A 64 -4.79 -11.65 22.84
C SER A 64 -4.66 -12.61 21.65
N ASP A 65 -4.01 -13.75 21.90
CA ASP A 65 -3.85 -14.90 21.00
C ASP A 65 -5.19 -15.61 20.61
N ALA A 66 -6.30 -15.21 21.22
CA ALA A 66 -7.64 -15.69 20.88
C ALA A 66 -8.42 -14.76 19.93
N SER A 67 -7.83 -13.64 19.51
CA SER A 67 -8.54 -12.64 18.68
C SER A 67 -8.61 -13.05 17.21
N ALA A 68 -9.61 -12.54 16.48
CA ALA A 68 -9.72 -12.79 15.05
C ALA A 68 -8.52 -12.24 14.25
N LEU A 69 -7.93 -11.13 14.73
CA LEU A 69 -6.73 -10.56 14.12
C LEU A 69 -5.50 -11.44 14.34
N ASP A 70 -5.36 -12.05 15.51
CA ASP A 70 -4.28 -13.01 15.79
C ASP A 70 -4.38 -14.23 14.84
N ALA A 71 -5.58 -14.81 14.71
CA ALA A 71 -5.81 -15.91 13.78
C ALA A 71 -5.54 -15.54 12.31
N PHE A 72 -5.79 -14.28 11.92
CA PHE A 72 -5.43 -13.77 10.60
C PHE A 72 -3.91 -13.68 10.42
N ILE A 73 -3.19 -13.15 11.43
CA ILE A 73 -1.73 -13.00 11.42
C ILE A 73 -1.03 -14.36 11.37
N GLU A 74 -1.55 -15.37 12.07
CA GLU A 74 -1.05 -16.75 12.03
C GLU A 74 -1.44 -17.50 10.75
N GLY A 75 -2.32 -16.92 9.94
CA GLY A 75 -2.76 -17.48 8.67
C GLY A 75 -1.71 -17.34 7.54
N PRO A 76 -1.99 -17.91 6.35
CA PRO A 76 -1.05 -17.91 5.23
C PRO A 76 -0.60 -16.52 4.75
N ARG A 77 -1.45 -15.50 4.93
CA ARG A 77 -1.13 -14.11 4.55
C ARG A 77 -0.10 -13.48 5.47
N GLY A 78 -0.04 -13.90 6.73
CA GLY A 78 0.87 -13.35 7.73
C GLY A 78 0.52 -11.92 8.15
N PRO A 79 1.37 -11.30 8.97
CA PRO A 79 1.31 -9.86 9.22
C PRO A 79 1.66 -9.08 7.94
N GLY A 80 1.23 -7.82 7.86
CA GLY A 80 1.48 -6.92 6.74
C GLY A 80 0.28 -6.06 6.40
N LEU A 81 0.23 -5.58 5.15
CA LEU A 81 -0.88 -4.79 4.65
C LEU A 81 -2.12 -5.68 4.48
N GLN A 82 -3.24 -5.22 5.05
CA GLN A 82 -4.50 -5.97 5.03
C GLN A 82 -5.64 -5.19 4.37
N SER A 83 -5.60 -3.86 4.43
CA SER A 83 -6.70 -3.05 3.93
C SER A 83 -6.29 -1.70 3.37
N ILE A 84 -7.17 -1.15 2.53
CA ILE A 84 -7.18 0.26 2.20
C ILE A 84 -8.58 0.81 2.47
N THR A 85 -8.64 1.98 3.09
CA THR A 85 -9.89 2.70 3.31
C THR A 85 -10.00 3.87 2.34
N ILE A 86 -11.08 3.87 1.58
CA ILE A 86 -11.36 4.78 0.47
C ILE A 86 -12.51 5.69 0.89
N GLN A 87 -12.35 6.99 0.66
CA GLN A 87 -13.40 7.97 0.90
C GLN A 87 -14.32 8.03 -0.31
N VAL A 88 -15.63 7.97 -0.05
CA VAL A 88 -16.68 8.12 -1.06
C VAL A 88 -17.61 9.26 -0.70
N ALA A 89 -18.26 9.84 -1.70
CA ALA A 89 -19.20 10.93 -1.50
C ALA A 89 -20.54 10.49 -0.89
N ASP A 90 -20.90 9.21 -1.08
CA ASP A 90 -22.18 8.62 -0.66
C ASP A 90 -21.95 7.11 -0.44
N LEU A 91 -22.16 6.65 0.79
CA LEU A 91 -21.87 5.27 1.16
C LEU A 91 -22.94 4.28 0.69
N ASP A 92 -24.21 4.69 0.64
CA ASP A 92 -25.31 3.87 0.13
C ASP A 92 -25.10 3.60 -1.36
N ALA A 93 -24.75 4.64 -2.13
CA ALA A 93 -24.40 4.52 -3.54
C ALA A 93 -23.13 3.66 -3.75
N ALA A 94 -22.18 3.68 -2.82
CA ALA A 94 -21.03 2.79 -2.86
C ALA A 94 -21.46 1.32 -2.64
N ALA A 95 -22.34 1.04 -1.68
CA ALA A 95 -22.87 -0.31 -1.44
C ALA A 95 -23.61 -0.87 -2.65
N GLU A 96 -24.46 -0.06 -3.29
CA GLU A 96 -25.15 -0.44 -4.53
C GLU A 96 -24.17 -0.72 -5.67
N HIS A 97 -23.16 0.14 -5.84
CA HIS A 97 -22.11 -0.03 -6.85
C HIS A 97 -21.31 -1.31 -6.64
N VAL A 98 -20.92 -1.63 -5.39
CA VAL A 98 -20.19 -2.86 -5.05
C VAL A 98 -20.99 -4.10 -5.51
N ARG A 99 -22.30 -4.14 -5.22
CA ARG A 99 -23.17 -5.23 -5.67
C ARG A 99 -23.30 -5.28 -7.19
N ALA A 100 -23.50 -4.14 -7.83
CA ALA A 100 -23.59 -4.05 -9.29
C ALA A 100 -22.29 -4.49 -9.99
N ALA A 101 -21.13 -4.29 -9.35
CA ALA A 101 -19.84 -4.77 -9.84
C ALA A 101 -19.64 -6.29 -9.66
N GLY A 102 -20.51 -6.95 -8.89
CA GLY A 102 -20.49 -8.40 -8.66
C GLY A 102 -19.78 -8.84 -7.38
N ALA A 103 -19.65 -7.95 -6.39
CA ALA A 103 -19.17 -8.29 -5.04
C ALA A 103 -20.28 -8.10 -4.02
N GLU A 104 -20.30 -8.95 -2.98
CA GLU A 104 -21.20 -8.77 -1.84
C GLU A 104 -20.45 -8.04 -0.71
N PRO A 105 -20.99 -6.94 -0.17
CA PRO A 105 -20.44 -6.30 1.02
C PRO A 105 -20.39 -7.27 2.21
N ALA A 106 -19.23 -7.37 2.86
CA ALA A 106 -19.03 -8.13 4.10
C ALA A 106 -19.65 -7.43 5.32
N SER A 107 -19.80 -6.10 5.27
CA SER A 107 -20.49 -5.29 6.27
C SER A 107 -21.07 -4.03 5.64
N GLU A 108 -22.19 -3.55 6.18
CA GLU A 108 -22.86 -2.31 5.81
C GLU A 108 -23.34 -1.59 7.08
N GLY A 109 -23.28 -0.26 7.08
CA GLY A 109 -23.48 0.59 8.26
C GLY A 109 -22.60 1.83 8.12
N ASP A 110 -21.74 2.10 9.10
CA ASP A 110 -20.79 3.23 9.06
C ASP A 110 -19.65 3.03 8.03
N SER A 111 -19.56 1.83 7.43
CA SER A 111 -18.67 1.55 6.31
C SER A 111 -19.19 0.39 5.46
N VAL A 112 -18.77 0.36 4.19
CA VAL A 112 -18.97 -0.78 3.27
C VAL A 112 -17.64 -1.49 3.13
N VAL A 113 -17.61 -2.80 3.34
CA VAL A 113 -16.36 -3.58 3.29
C VAL A 113 -16.45 -4.64 2.20
N VAL A 114 -15.45 -4.69 1.33
CA VAL A 114 -15.24 -5.77 0.36
C VAL A 114 -14.04 -6.59 0.85
N GLY A 115 -14.33 -7.81 1.31
CA GLY A 115 -13.35 -8.69 1.94
C GLY A 115 -12.44 -9.41 0.92
N PRO A 116 -11.31 -9.96 1.36
CA PRO A 116 -10.28 -10.48 0.46
C PRO A 116 -10.76 -11.68 -0.37
N GLU A 117 -11.63 -12.53 0.17
CA GLU A 117 -12.19 -13.70 -0.52
C GLU A 117 -13.43 -13.36 -1.37
N VAL A 118 -14.09 -12.24 -1.07
CA VAL A 118 -15.35 -11.82 -1.70
C VAL A 118 -15.13 -10.47 -2.36
N GLY A 119 -14.67 -10.50 -3.62
CA GLY A 119 -14.45 -9.29 -4.43
C GLY A 119 -13.17 -8.50 -4.09
N GLY A 120 -12.56 -8.70 -2.94
CA GLY A 120 -11.30 -8.02 -2.58
C GLY A 120 -10.06 -8.62 -3.23
N ARG A 121 -10.21 -9.82 -3.82
CA ARG A 121 -9.18 -10.50 -4.61
C ARG A 121 -7.85 -10.67 -3.88
N GLY A 122 -7.89 -10.92 -2.58
CA GLY A 122 -6.70 -11.05 -1.74
C GLY A 122 -6.45 -9.88 -0.79
N PHE A 123 -7.23 -8.80 -0.89
CA PHE A 123 -7.06 -7.59 -0.10
C PHE A 123 -8.40 -7.00 0.36
N THR A 124 -8.43 -6.27 1.48
CA THR A 124 -9.68 -5.63 1.95
C THR A 124 -9.80 -4.20 1.45
N PHE A 125 -10.94 -3.88 0.84
CA PHE A 125 -11.32 -2.51 0.51
C PHE A 125 -12.43 -2.07 1.44
N ARG A 126 -12.21 -0.98 2.18
CA ARG A 126 -13.22 -0.35 3.03
C ARG A 126 -13.62 0.97 2.40
N PHE A 127 -14.91 1.26 2.34
CA PHE A 127 -15.44 2.55 1.92
C PHE A 127 -16.08 3.25 3.12
N VAL A 128 -15.80 4.54 3.25
CA VAL A 128 -16.35 5.43 4.28
C VAL A 128 -16.76 6.74 3.64
N GLU A 129 -17.76 7.43 4.20
CA GLU A 129 -18.01 8.81 3.80
C GLU A 129 -16.90 9.72 4.31
N ALA A 130 -16.58 10.76 3.54
CA ALA A 130 -15.61 11.75 3.96
C ALA A 130 -16.10 12.46 5.24
N SER A 131 -15.48 12.14 6.39
CA SER A 131 -15.69 12.90 7.62
C SER A 131 -14.82 14.16 7.59
N GLY A 132 -15.42 15.33 7.81
CA GLY A 132 -14.78 16.65 7.68
C GLY A 132 -13.69 16.99 8.72
N ALA A 133 -12.96 16.02 9.25
CA ALA A 133 -11.93 16.24 10.26
C ALA A 133 -10.53 16.06 9.67
N ALA A 134 -9.98 17.13 9.11
CA ALA A 134 -8.53 17.27 9.01
C ALA A 134 -7.99 17.51 10.43
N SER A 135 -7.32 16.50 11.01
CA SER A 135 -6.62 16.68 12.28
C SER A 135 -5.44 17.63 12.11
N ALA A 136 -5.34 18.60 13.02
CA ALA A 136 -4.24 19.55 13.10
C ALA A 136 -2.94 18.86 13.54
N ALA A 137 -1.83 19.32 12.96
CA ALA A 137 -0.50 18.77 13.19
C ALA A 137 0.00 18.99 14.63
N ALA A 138 0.54 17.92 15.22
CA ALA A 138 1.55 17.93 16.29
C ALA A 138 2.33 16.59 16.18
N SER A 139 3.65 16.47 16.37
CA SER A 139 4.73 17.39 16.70
C SER A 139 5.95 17.05 15.83
N GLY A 140 6.93 17.95 15.79
CA GLY A 140 8.06 17.96 14.84
C GLY A 140 8.98 16.72 14.87
N PRO A 141 9.95 16.68 13.95
CA PRO A 141 10.77 15.49 13.71
C PRO A 141 11.42 14.98 14.99
N THR A 142 11.34 13.66 15.19
CA THR A 142 12.31 12.95 16.01
C THR A 142 13.67 13.29 15.40
N GLY A 143 14.63 13.79 16.18
CA GLY A 143 15.91 14.28 15.64
C GLY A 143 16.79 13.22 14.96
N ALA A 144 16.28 11.99 14.80
CA ALA A 144 16.94 10.87 14.14
C ALA A 144 16.71 10.90 12.61
N PRO A 145 17.64 10.36 11.81
CA PRO A 145 17.44 10.23 10.38
C PRO A 145 16.28 9.27 10.08
N SER A 146 15.46 9.61 9.09
CA SER A 146 14.38 8.78 8.54
C SER A 146 14.55 8.66 7.02
N LEU A 147 13.71 7.84 6.38
CA LEU A 147 13.71 7.63 4.92
C LEU A 147 13.50 8.92 4.11
N GLY A 148 12.96 9.98 4.70
CA GLY A 148 12.69 11.23 3.96
C GLY A 148 11.62 11.06 2.88
N ILE A 149 10.57 10.29 3.20
CA ILE A 149 9.45 9.98 2.31
C ILE A 149 8.77 11.28 1.85
N THR A 150 8.60 11.40 0.54
CA THR A 150 7.86 12.51 -0.11
C THR A 150 6.48 12.07 -0.57
N ARG A 151 6.29 10.77 -0.90
CA ARG A 151 5.00 10.24 -1.38
C ARG A 151 4.90 8.73 -1.16
N VAL A 152 3.67 8.24 -0.96
CA VAL A 152 3.32 6.82 -1.17
C VAL A 152 3.06 6.64 -2.66
N ASP A 153 3.90 5.85 -3.32
CA ASP A 153 3.82 5.76 -4.77
C ASP A 153 2.77 4.74 -5.21
N HIS A 154 2.98 3.47 -4.86
CA HIS A 154 2.08 2.40 -5.25
C HIS A 154 2.02 1.27 -4.22
N ILE A 155 0.90 0.56 -4.26
CA ILE A 155 0.77 -0.79 -3.70
C ILE A 155 0.84 -1.77 -4.86
N CYS A 156 1.66 -2.80 -4.74
CA CYS A 156 1.77 -3.86 -5.72
C CYS A 156 1.01 -5.12 -5.27
N HIS A 157 0.10 -5.61 -6.11
CA HIS A 157 -0.75 -6.76 -5.86
C HIS A 157 -0.36 -7.93 -6.75
N ALA A 158 0.07 -9.04 -6.14
CA ALA A 158 0.29 -10.31 -6.83
C ALA A 158 -1.02 -11.05 -7.07
N TYR A 159 -1.32 -11.34 -8.34
CA TYR A 159 -2.51 -12.06 -8.75
C TYR A 159 -2.23 -12.94 -9.97
N SER A 160 -3.00 -14.00 -10.17
CA SER A 160 -2.75 -14.98 -11.23
C SER A 160 -2.85 -14.41 -12.65
N SER A 161 -3.66 -13.35 -12.84
CA SER A 161 -3.81 -12.64 -14.10
C SER A 161 -3.92 -11.15 -13.87
N ARG A 162 -2.97 -10.38 -14.43
CA ARG A 162 -3.00 -8.93 -14.38
C ARG A 162 -4.21 -8.35 -15.09
N ASP A 163 -4.63 -8.96 -16.19
CA ASP A 163 -5.81 -8.55 -16.97
C ASP A 163 -7.12 -8.77 -16.21
N GLU A 164 -7.29 -9.94 -15.55
CA GLU A 164 -8.49 -10.21 -14.76
C GLU A 164 -8.62 -9.21 -13.61
N LEU A 165 -7.52 -8.97 -12.87
CA LEU A 165 -7.52 -8.09 -11.72
C LEU A 165 -7.69 -6.61 -12.14
N ALA A 166 -7.04 -6.17 -13.22
CA ALA A 166 -7.23 -4.85 -13.78
C ALA A 166 -8.68 -4.63 -14.23
N ALA A 167 -9.28 -5.58 -14.95
CA ALA A 167 -10.67 -5.49 -15.37
C ALA A 167 -11.63 -5.46 -14.16
N TRP A 168 -11.32 -6.22 -13.11
CA TRP A 168 -12.06 -6.19 -11.86
C TRP A 168 -12.00 -4.82 -11.17
N PHE A 169 -10.81 -4.25 -11.01
CA PHE A 169 -10.64 -2.93 -10.42
C PHE A 169 -11.18 -1.79 -11.29
N GLY A 170 -11.17 -1.95 -12.62
CA GLY A 170 -11.88 -1.04 -13.51
C GLY A 170 -13.38 -1.00 -13.25
N ARG A 171 -14.01 -2.16 -12.99
CA ARG A 171 -15.45 -2.23 -12.64
C ARG A 171 -15.73 -1.73 -11.23
N LEU A 172 -14.95 -2.16 -10.25
CA LEU A 172 -15.20 -1.85 -8.84
C LEU A 172 -14.84 -0.39 -8.50
N LEU A 173 -13.64 0.04 -8.87
CA LEU A 173 -13.02 1.29 -8.42
C LEU A 173 -12.83 2.32 -9.54
N GLY A 174 -13.17 1.98 -10.78
CA GLY A 174 -12.98 2.87 -11.93
C GLY A 174 -11.51 3.07 -12.30
N MET A 175 -10.63 2.18 -11.85
CA MET A 175 -9.22 2.25 -12.18
C MET A 175 -8.96 2.07 -13.68
N ARG A 176 -7.91 2.71 -14.18
CA ARG A 176 -7.54 2.66 -15.59
C ARG A 176 -6.09 2.26 -15.73
N GLU A 177 -5.82 1.31 -16.61
CA GLU A 177 -4.46 0.96 -17.01
C GLU A 177 -3.82 2.18 -17.68
N ILE A 178 -2.67 2.59 -17.16
CA ILE A 178 -1.84 3.66 -17.74
C ILE A 178 -0.59 3.12 -18.40
N TRP A 179 -0.24 1.87 -18.08
CA TRP A 179 0.96 1.22 -18.55
C TRP A 179 0.95 -0.29 -18.28
N ARG A 180 1.69 -1.05 -19.10
CA ARG A 180 2.03 -2.46 -18.85
C ARG A 180 3.36 -2.86 -19.47
N THR A 181 3.96 -3.91 -18.93
CA THR A 181 5.05 -4.64 -19.59
C THR A 181 4.51 -5.41 -20.80
N PRO A 182 5.15 -5.31 -21.98
CA PRO A 182 4.93 -6.23 -23.09
C PRO A 182 4.98 -7.72 -22.68
N ASP A 183 4.15 -8.54 -23.30
CA ASP A 183 4.13 -9.98 -23.02
C ASP A 183 5.47 -10.63 -23.39
N GLY A 184 6.02 -11.44 -22.48
CA GLY A 184 7.29 -12.15 -22.67
C GLY A 184 8.56 -11.30 -22.56
N GLU A 185 8.46 -10.05 -22.08
CA GLU A 185 9.64 -9.21 -21.84
C GLU A 185 10.48 -9.72 -20.66
N HIS A 186 9.81 -10.10 -19.56
CA HIS A 186 10.44 -10.71 -18.39
C HIS A 186 10.13 -12.21 -18.36
N GLU A 187 11.09 -13.00 -17.89
CA GLU A 187 11.01 -14.46 -17.91
C GLU A 187 10.10 -15.02 -16.79
N ASP A 188 9.95 -14.30 -15.69
CA ASP A 188 9.40 -14.81 -14.43
C ASP A 188 8.19 -14.04 -13.88
N PHE A 189 7.88 -12.85 -14.41
CA PHE A 189 6.67 -12.10 -14.07
C PHE A 189 6.25 -11.11 -15.16
N ALA A 190 5.02 -10.60 -15.10
CA ALA A 190 4.61 -9.44 -15.90
C ALA A 190 3.79 -8.47 -15.06
N ASP A 191 3.96 -7.17 -15.27
CA ASP A 191 3.31 -6.11 -14.48
C ASP A 191 2.50 -5.13 -15.31
N LEU A 192 1.50 -4.52 -14.68
CA LEU A 192 0.80 -3.34 -15.19
C LEU A 192 0.54 -2.35 -14.07
N VAL A 193 0.28 -1.10 -14.44
CA VAL A 193 0.00 -0.02 -13.48
C VAL A 193 -1.36 0.56 -13.75
N LEU A 194 -2.10 0.76 -12.67
CA LEU A 194 -3.45 1.32 -12.65
C LEU A 194 -3.45 2.67 -11.93
N GLU A 195 -4.07 3.67 -12.55
CA GLU A 195 -4.44 4.93 -11.89
C GLU A 195 -5.89 4.91 -11.42
N TRP A 196 -6.17 5.59 -10.31
CA TRP A 196 -7.48 5.60 -9.67
C TRP A 196 -8.05 7.01 -9.76
N PRO A 197 -9.35 7.19 -10.05
CA PRO A 197 -9.96 8.51 -10.05
C PRO A 197 -9.85 9.19 -8.67
N GLY A 198 -9.20 10.35 -8.62
CA GLY A 198 -9.14 11.18 -7.41
C GLY A 198 -8.20 10.69 -6.30
N ALA A 199 -7.37 9.67 -6.53
CA ALA A 199 -6.44 9.17 -5.52
C ALA A 199 -4.97 9.58 -5.82
N PRO A 200 -4.19 9.97 -4.79
CA PRO A 200 -2.78 10.34 -4.92
C PRO A 200 -1.84 9.13 -4.75
N MET A 201 -2.23 7.97 -5.30
CA MET A 201 -1.45 6.73 -5.26
C MET A 201 -1.81 5.84 -6.45
N LEU A 202 -0.85 5.04 -6.90
CA LEU A 202 -0.98 4.05 -7.96
C LEU A 202 -1.25 2.64 -7.41
N TRP A 203 -1.66 1.75 -8.29
CA TRP A 203 -1.73 0.32 -7.99
C TRP A 203 -1.08 -0.49 -9.08
N GLU A 204 -0.05 -1.24 -8.70
CA GLU A 204 0.64 -2.17 -9.58
C GLU A 204 0.01 -3.55 -9.43
N VAL A 205 -0.12 -4.27 -10.54
CA VAL A 205 -0.50 -5.68 -10.55
C VAL A 205 0.62 -6.47 -11.17
N ILE A 206 1.10 -7.49 -10.45
CA ILE A 206 2.11 -8.44 -10.93
C ILE A 206 1.46 -9.81 -11.09
N GLN A 207 1.76 -10.48 -12.21
CA GLN A 207 1.35 -11.85 -12.49
C GLN A 207 2.57 -12.75 -12.69
N PRO A 208 2.45 -14.06 -12.44
CA PRO A 208 3.50 -15.01 -12.75
C PRO A 208 3.67 -15.19 -14.27
N GLU A 209 4.91 -15.34 -14.71
CA GLU A 209 5.28 -15.79 -16.05
C GLU A 209 6.26 -16.96 -15.93
N GLY A 210 6.16 -17.94 -16.83
CA GLY A 210 7.03 -19.12 -16.82
C GLY A 210 6.88 -20.04 -15.60
N ASP A 211 7.59 -21.17 -15.65
CA ASP A 211 7.44 -22.25 -14.64
C ASP A 211 8.24 -21.98 -13.34
N GLU A 212 9.16 -21.03 -13.33
CA GLU A 212 10.04 -20.72 -12.17
C GLU A 212 9.68 -19.41 -11.45
N SER A 213 8.51 -18.83 -11.77
CA SER A 213 8.05 -17.55 -11.24
C SER A 213 8.12 -17.47 -9.71
N PHE A 214 8.75 -16.42 -9.19
CA PHE A 214 8.66 -16.12 -7.76
C PHE A 214 7.27 -15.63 -7.34
N ILE A 215 6.49 -15.08 -8.29
CA ILE A 215 5.10 -14.66 -8.07
C ILE A 215 4.20 -15.87 -7.88
N GLU A 216 4.38 -16.92 -8.68
CA GLU A 216 3.61 -18.17 -8.52
C GLU A 216 3.85 -18.73 -7.12
N ARG A 217 5.12 -18.86 -6.71
CA ARG A 217 5.51 -19.33 -5.37
C ARG A 217 4.95 -18.45 -4.24
N PHE A 218 4.90 -17.13 -4.47
CA PHE A 218 4.28 -16.20 -3.51
C PHE A 218 2.78 -16.47 -3.37
N ILE A 219 2.05 -16.58 -4.49
CA ILE A 219 0.61 -16.83 -4.52
C ILE A 219 0.27 -18.20 -3.94
N GLU A 220 1.03 -19.26 -4.26
CA GLU A 220 0.83 -20.60 -3.68
C GLU A 220 0.97 -20.59 -2.16
N LYS A 221 1.92 -19.80 -1.64
CA LYS A 221 2.22 -19.74 -0.21
C LYS A 221 1.25 -18.86 0.57
N ARG A 222 0.92 -17.66 0.05
CA ARG A 222 0.16 -16.63 0.76
C ARG A 222 -1.27 -16.43 0.24
N GLY A 223 -1.58 -16.99 -0.91
CA GLY A 223 -2.71 -16.59 -1.74
C GLY A 223 -2.44 -15.27 -2.47
N PRO A 224 -3.31 -14.89 -3.42
CA PRO A 224 -3.27 -13.56 -4.02
C PRO A 224 -3.37 -12.50 -2.92
N SER A 225 -2.50 -11.48 -2.97
CA SER A 225 -2.40 -10.44 -1.94
C SER A 225 -1.37 -9.35 -2.32
N VAL A 226 -1.26 -8.32 -1.49
CA VAL A 226 -0.23 -7.29 -1.64
C VAL A 226 1.17 -7.89 -1.46
N HIS A 227 2.01 -7.73 -2.48
CA HIS A 227 3.39 -8.17 -2.49
C HIS A 227 4.30 -7.13 -1.82
N HIS A 228 4.18 -5.86 -2.24
CA HIS A 228 5.01 -4.78 -1.73
C HIS A 228 4.30 -3.42 -1.76
N ILE A 229 4.88 -2.46 -1.06
CA ILE A 229 4.52 -1.04 -1.11
C ILE A 229 5.77 -0.22 -1.40
N ALA A 230 5.62 0.82 -2.23
CA ALA A 230 6.73 1.68 -2.63
C ALA A 230 6.54 3.12 -2.13
N PHE A 231 7.65 3.71 -1.68
CA PHE A 231 7.72 5.12 -1.27
C PHE A 231 8.74 5.88 -2.10
N GLU A 232 8.35 7.06 -2.59
CA GLU A 232 9.30 8.03 -3.15
C GLU A 232 10.01 8.73 -1.97
N VAL A 233 11.33 8.86 -2.05
CA VAL A 233 12.15 9.55 -1.06
C VAL A 233 12.87 10.75 -1.67
N ALA A 234 13.10 11.79 -0.87
CA ALA A 234 13.73 13.02 -1.33
C ALA A 234 15.21 12.84 -1.71
N ASP A 235 15.90 11.87 -1.09
CA ASP A 235 17.33 11.65 -1.23
C ASP A 235 17.67 10.18 -0.89
N PHE A 236 18.18 9.45 -1.87
CA PHE A 236 18.49 8.03 -1.74
C PHE A 236 19.61 7.74 -0.73
N ASP A 237 20.67 8.55 -0.73
CA ASP A 237 21.82 8.34 0.16
C ASP A 237 21.45 8.62 1.61
N ARG A 238 20.54 9.57 1.85
CA ARG A 238 19.97 9.79 3.19
C ARG A 238 19.04 8.66 3.62
N ALA A 239 18.22 8.13 2.72
CA ALA A 239 17.32 7.03 3.02
C ALA A 239 18.09 5.76 3.40
N THR A 240 19.11 5.41 2.62
CA THR A 240 20.01 4.27 2.93
C THR A 240 20.79 4.47 4.23
N ALA A 241 21.32 5.68 4.48
CA ALA A 241 21.96 6.00 5.76
C ALA A 241 21.00 5.92 6.96
N ALA A 242 19.71 6.24 6.78
CA ALA A 242 18.69 6.05 7.81
C ALA A 242 18.45 4.56 8.07
N CYS A 243 18.33 3.73 7.04
CA CYS A 243 18.27 2.27 7.16
C CYS A 243 19.45 1.71 7.99
N GLU A 244 20.68 2.12 7.67
CA GLU A 244 21.88 1.75 8.42
C GLU A 244 21.83 2.19 9.89
N HIS A 245 21.41 3.43 10.15
CA HIS A 245 21.28 3.99 11.50
C HIS A 245 20.32 3.18 12.38
N HIS A 246 19.19 2.75 11.81
CA HIS A 246 18.18 1.94 12.48
C HIS A 246 18.51 0.44 12.49
N GLY A 247 19.65 0.04 11.93
CA GLY A 247 20.06 -1.37 11.87
C GLY A 247 19.20 -2.23 10.94
N VAL A 248 18.58 -1.61 9.94
CA VAL A 248 17.69 -2.24 8.96
C VAL A 248 18.42 -2.38 7.62
N PRO A 249 18.86 -3.59 7.23
CA PRO A 249 19.55 -3.80 5.96
C PRO A 249 18.62 -3.63 4.75
N THR A 250 19.17 -3.03 3.71
CA THR A 250 18.61 -2.96 2.35
C THR A 250 19.12 -4.12 1.49
N PHE A 251 18.43 -4.40 0.39
CA PHE A 251 18.85 -5.36 -0.63
C PHE A 251 18.29 -4.97 -2.01
N ASP A 252 18.78 -5.64 -3.06
CA ASP A 252 18.43 -5.40 -4.47
C ASP A 252 18.46 -3.91 -4.81
N GLU A 253 19.60 -3.29 -4.53
CA GLU A 253 19.84 -1.88 -4.84
C GLU A 253 20.17 -1.70 -6.31
N HIS A 254 19.43 -0.82 -6.98
CA HIS A 254 19.72 -0.42 -8.36
C HIS A 254 20.09 1.06 -8.43
N ASP A 255 20.96 1.36 -9.39
CA ASP A 255 21.40 2.70 -9.74
C ASP A 255 21.52 2.75 -11.26
N ASP A 256 20.47 3.24 -11.89
CA ASP A 256 20.28 3.11 -13.33
C ASP A 256 19.75 4.42 -13.93
N GLU A 257 19.60 4.43 -15.24
CA GLU A 257 19.16 5.57 -16.02
C GLU A 257 18.13 5.11 -17.05
N THR A 258 17.08 5.91 -17.25
CA THR A 258 16.15 5.69 -18.36
C THR A 258 15.85 7.01 -19.06
N ASP A 259 15.93 6.99 -20.39
CA ASP A 259 15.83 8.18 -21.25
C ASP A 259 16.74 9.35 -20.83
N GLY A 260 17.94 9.06 -20.30
CA GLY A 260 18.88 10.09 -19.86
C GLY A 260 18.67 10.60 -18.44
N ILE A 261 17.70 10.04 -17.70
CA ILE A 261 17.38 10.47 -16.35
C ILE A 261 17.66 9.35 -15.35
N ARG A 262 18.49 9.68 -14.35
CA ARG A 262 18.95 8.76 -13.33
C ARG A 262 17.87 8.48 -12.28
N TRP A 263 17.85 7.25 -11.78
CA TRP A 263 17.02 6.82 -10.68
C TRP A 263 17.72 5.74 -9.84
N ARG A 264 17.25 5.55 -8.61
CA ARG A 264 17.77 4.54 -7.68
C ARG A 264 16.65 3.97 -6.84
N ASP A 265 16.71 2.68 -6.55
CA ASP A 265 15.81 2.02 -5.61
C ASP A 265 16.51 0.97 -4.76
N ALA A 266 15.82 0.58 -3.69
CA ALA A 266 16.22 -0.50 -2.80
C ALA A 266 15.00 -1.08 -2.10
N PHE A 267 15.17 -2.29 -1.58
CA PHE A 267 14.16 -3.01 -0.84
C PHE A 267 14.53 -3.22 0.63
N ILE A 268 13.53 -3.22 1.50
CA ILE A 268 13.61 -3.58 2.91
C ILE A 268 12.79 -4.85 3.14
N HIS A 269 13.44 -5.88 3.69
CA HIS A 269 12.82 -7.19 3.86
C HIS A 269 11.65 -7.14 4.85
N PRO A 270 10.52 -7.85 4.59
CA PRO A 270 9.30 -7.85 5.41
C PRO A 270 9.50 -8.01 6.92
N ARG A 271 10.54 -8.76 7.32
CA ARG A 271 10.90 -9.00 8.72
C ARG A 271 11.19 -7.71 9.52
N HIS A 272 11.55 -6.64 8.83
CA HIS A 272 11.89 -5.34 9.42
C HIS A 272 10.77 -4.32 9.29
N THR A 273 9.73 -4.64 8.53
CA THR A 273 8.69 -3.70 8.09
C THR A 273 7.29 -4.28 8.35
N GLY A 274 7.14 -5.04 9.44
CA GLY A 274 5.85 -5.57 9.89
C GLY A 274 5.17 -6.54 8.94
N GLY A 275 5.95 -7.26 8.12
CA GLY A 275 5.44 -8.32 7.26
C GLY A 275 5.15 -7.94 5.81
N VAL A 276 5.36 -6.68 5.40
CA VAL A 276 5.23 -6.23 4.00
C VAL A 276 6.59 -5.87 3.39
N LEU A 277 6.88 -6.34 2.17
CA LEU A 277 8.09 -5.91 1.45
C LEU A 277 7.96 -4.43 1.15
N THR A 278 8.97 -3.64 1.51
CA THR A 278 8.95 -2.19 1.29
C THR A 278 10.01 -1.84 0.28
N GLN A 279 9.63 -1.11 -0.77
CA GLN A 279 10.55 -0.48 -1.70
C GLN A 279 10.63 1.01 -1.36
N PHE A 280 11.81 1.59 -1.52
CA PHE A 280 11.94 3.04 -1.58
C PHE A 280 12.82 3.42 -2.75
N TYR A 281 12.55 4.59 -3.33
CA TYR A 281 13.24 5.03 -4.52
C TYR A 281 13.39 6.54 -4.58
N TRP A 282 14.34 6.94 -5.41
CA TRP A 282 14.60 8.33 -5.76
C TRP A 282 14.77 8.46 -7.27
N GLU A 283 14.33 9.59 -7.81
CA GLU A 283 14.49 9.93 -9.21
C GLU A 283 14.99 11.36 -9.38
N ALA A 284 15.92 11.56 -10.32
CA ALA A 284 16.49 12.89 -10.59
C ALA A 284 15.44 13.86 -11.16
N GLN A 285 14.44 13.33 -11.86
CA GLN A 285 13.28 14.07 -12.32
C GLN A 285 12.02 13.25 -12.05
N ALA A 286 10.98 13.93 -11.56
CA ALA A 286 9.73 13.27 -11.26
C ALA A 286 9.14 12.53 -12.48
N ALA A 287 8.63 11.31 -12.26
CA ALA A 287 8.11 10.36 -13.25
C ALA A 287 9.15 9.80 -14.25
N THR A 288 10.30 9.39 -13.73
CA THR A 288 11.37 8.69 -14.45
C THR A 288 11.50 7.24 -13.98
N TRP A 289 11.45 7.02 -12.67
CA TRP A 289 11.69 5.73 -12.01
C TRP A 289 10.53 4.75 -12.15
N ILE A 290 9.39 5.27 -12.53
CA ILE A 290 8.32 4.46 -13.05
C ILE A 290 8.78 4.11 -14.49
N ARG A 291 9.38 2.91 -14.70
CA ARG A 291 9.93 2.37 -15.99
C ARG A 291 9.55 3.28 -17.15
N SER A 292 10.48 3.98 -17.79
CA SER A 292 10.26 5.31 -18.43
C SER A 292 9.07 5.49 -19.39
N ASP A 293 8.38 4.43 -19.77
CA ASP A 293 7.13 4.41 -20.50
C ASP A 293 5.85 4.43 -19.62
N LYS A 294 5.96 4.23 -18.30
CA LYS A 294 4.87 4.38 -17.33
C LYS A 294 4.49 5.87 -17.23
N VAL A 295 3.43 6.26 -17.93
CA VAL A 295 2.94 7.65 -17.99
C VAL A 295 2.54 8.13 -16.59
N ARG A 296 3.08 9.26 -16.14
CA ARG A 296 2.66 9.87 -14.88
C ARG A 296 1.14 10.13 -14.89
N PRO A 297 0.39 9.63 -13.91
CA PRO A 297 -1.02 9.93 -13.77
C PRO A 297 -1.29 11.43 -13.75
N ALA A 298 -2.41 11.85 -14.34
CA ALA A 298 -2.86 13.23 -14.26
C ALA A 298 -3.08 13.67 -12.79
N SER A 299 -3.45 12.74 -11.91
CA SER A 299 -3.65 13.00 -10.47
C SER A 299 -2.38 13.50 -9.78
N PHE A 300 -1.19 13.17 -10.29
CA PHE A 300 0.07 13.59 -9.67
C PHE A 300 0.59 14.93 -10.22
N GLN A 301 -0.06 15.50 -11.25
CA GLN A 301 0.32 16.79 -11.83
C GLN A 301 -0.32 17.98 -11.09
N ALA A 302 -1.35 17.73 -10.27
CA ALA A 302 -2.09 18.76 -9.54
C ALA A 302 -1.51 19.10 -8.15
N ALA A 303 -0.51 18.36 -7.67
CA ALA A 303 0.17 18.59 -6.39
C ALA A 303 1.50 19.32 -6.61
N ARG A 304 1.43 20.64 -6.83
CA ARG A 304 2.58 21.57 -6.76
C ARG A 304 2.14 22.89 -6.17
#